data_AF-T1ASE2-F1
#
_entry.id   AF-T1ASE2-F1
#
_cell.length_a   1.000
_cell.length_b   1.000
_cell.length_c   1.000
_cell.angle_alpha   90.00
_cell.angle_beta   90.00
_cell.angle_gamma   90.00
#
_symmetry.space_group_name_H-M   'P 1'
#
loop_
_entity.id
_entity.type
_entity.pdbx_description
1 polymer ?
#
loop_
_entity_poly.entity_id
_entity_poly.type
_entity_poly.pdbx_seq_one_letter_code
_entity_poly.pdbx_strand_id
1 'polypeptide(L)'
;GVGLGNTQQLGVPGEALDGVVDAVEFIGTLRQAQDLGTLPVGRRVLVIGGGMTAIDAGVQSKLLGAESVTIVYRRGPQHMRASRHEQELALTQGVGILHWLAPAEVLGEGGSARAVRFARQRPEGERLVPADEELVLEADMVLKAIGQRLDGRVLAECKLAQRDGRIAADESGRTSIANVWAGGDCIAGGQDLTVEAVAHGLRAARDIDRQLRGERSRPEQ
;
A
#
# COMPACT_ATOMS: atom_id res chain seq x y z
N GLY A 1 -3.87 12.53 -13.10
CA GLY A 1 -3.80 11.83 -11.80
C GLY A 1 -2.37 11.39 -11.57
N VAL A 2 -1.81 11.69 -10.40
CA VAL A 2 -0.40 11.39 -10.06
C VAL A 2 -0.26 10.14 -9.19
N GLY A 3 -1.36 9.52 -8.78
CA GLY A 3 -1.36 8.37 -7.87
C GLY A 3 -0.78 8.71 -6.49
N LEU A 4 -0.23 7.69 -5.82
CA LEU A 4 0.44 7.80 -4.52
C LEU A 4 1.91 7.39 -4.67
N GLY A 5 2.82 8.38 -4.68
CA GLY A 5 4.21 8.16 -5.04
C GLY A 5 5.13 7.68 -3.92
N ASN A 6 4.73 7.83 -2.65
CA ASN A 6 5.56 7.47 -1.50
C ASN A 6 4.94 6.30 -0.73
N THR A 7 5.77 5.45 -0.14
CA THR A 7 5.33 4.39 0.79
C THR A 7 5.37 4.86 2.24
N GLN A 8 4.58 4.18 3.07
CA GLN A 8 4.63 4.37 4.51
C GLN A 8 5.83 3.61 5.11
N GLN A 9 6.47 4.22 6.10
CA GLN A 9 7.55 3.59 6.87
C GLN A 9 6.97 2.77 8.03
N LEU A 10 7.63 1.66 8.37
CA LEU A 10 7.30 0.86 9.55
C LEU A 10 7.53 1.66 10.83
N GLY A 11 8.58 2.49 10.87
CA GLY A 11 8.93 3.30 12.03
C GLY A 11 9.48 2.47 13.18
N VAL A 12 10.11 1.33 12.89
CA VAL A 12 10.69 0.41 13.88
C VAL A 12 12.20 0.33 13.74
N PRO A 13 12.95 -0.01 14.81
CA PRO A 13 14.37 -0.27 14.71
C PRO A 13 14.66 -1.36 13.67
N GLY A 14 15.76 -1.20 12.93
CA GLY A 14 16.18 -2.14 11.88
C GLY A 14 15.45 -2.02 10.54
N GLU A 15 14.50 -1.08 10.36
CA GLU A 15 13.81 -0.90 9.08
C GLU A 15 14.76 -0.58 7.90
N ALA A 16 15.95 -0.04 8.17
CA ALA A 16 16.96 0.30 7.16
C ALA A 16 17.96 -0.82 6.87
N LEU A 17 17.77 -2.02 7.44
CA LEU A 17 18.63 -3.19 7.16
C LEU A 17 18.44 -3.69 5.73
N ASP A 18 19.51 -4.26 5.16
CA ASP A 18 19.43 -4.92 3.85
C ASP A 18 18.43 -6.08 3.90
N GLY A 19 17.62 -6.22 2.85
CA GLY A 19 16.53 -7.19 2.80
C GLY A 19 15.18 -6.66 3.28
N VAL A 20 15.11 -5.45 3.85
CA VAL A 20 13.84 -4.74 4.09
C VAL A 20 13.53 -3.88 2.86
N VAL A 21 12.46 -4.23 2.13
CA VAL A 21 12.14 -3.63 0.83
C VAL A 21 10.69 -3.17 0.80
N ASP A 22 10.40 -2.10 0.07
CA ASP A 22 9.03 -1.67 -0.20
C ASP A 22 8.34 -2.64 -1.17
N ALA A 23 7.18 -3.20 -0.78
CA ALA A 23 6.49 -4.21 -1.58
C ALA A 23 6.09 -3.68 -2.97
N VAL A 24 5.76 -2.39 -3.05
CA VAL A 24 5.42 -1.72 -4.32
C VAL A 24 6.63 -1.67 -5.26
N GLU A 25 7.82 -1.39 -4.72
CA GLU A 25 9.07 -1.37 -5.50
C GLU A 25 9.43 -2.78 -5.96
N PHE A 26 9.30 -3.78 -5.09
CA PHE A 26 9.52 -5.18 -5.42
C PHE A 26 8.59 -5.64 -6.57
N ILE A 27 7.29 -5.38 -6.46
CA ILE A 27 6.31 -5.71 -7.52
C ILE A 27 6.61 -4.93 -8.81
N GLY A 28 6.98 -3.65 -8.69
CA GLY A 28 7.35 -2.83 -9.84
C GLY A 28 8.54 -3.41 -10.60
N THR A 29 9.60 -3.75 -9.89
CA THR A 29 10.81 -4.40 -10.44
C THR A 29 10.45 -5.74 -11.08
N LEU A 30 9.67 -6.56 -10.39
CA LEU A 30 9.22 -7.86 -10.88
C LEU A 30 8.48 -7.75 -12.21
N ARG A 31 7.53 -6.81 -12.33
CA ARG A 31 6.72 -6.63 -13.53
C ARG A 31 7.49 -6.08 -14.73
N GLN A 32 8.63 -5.44 -14.50
CA GLN A 32 9.50 -4.90 -15.54
C GLN A 32 10.65 -5.85 -15.91
N ALA A 33 10.85 -6.92 -15.14
CA ALA A 33 11.93 -7.86 -15.37
C ALA A 33 11.71 -8.68 -16.65
N GLN A 34 12.75 -8.76 -17.47
CA GLN A 34 12.75 -9.63 -18.65
C GLN A 34 13.05 -11.09 -18.29
N ASP A 35 13.84 -11.31 -17.25
CA ASP A 35 14.17 -12.62 -16.72
C ASP A 35 13.88 -12.68 -15.22
N LEU A 36 12.82 -13.40 -14.86
CA LEU A 36 12.39 -13.58 -13.48
C LEU A 36 13.40 -14.37 -12.63
N GLY A 37 14.25 -15.21 -13.25
CA GLY A 37 15.27 -15.99 -12.54
C GLY A 37 16.40 -15.13 -11.96
N THR A 38 16.52 -13.87 -12.39
CA THR A 38 17.52 -12.92 -11.90
C THR A 38 17.02 -12.06 -10.74
N LEU A 39 15.73 -12.12 -10.44
CA LEU A 39 15.14 -11.30 -9.38
C LEU A 39 15.55 -11.82 -8.00
N PRO A 40 16.06 -10.93 -7.12
CA PRO A 40 16.38 -11.34 -5.76
C PRO A 40 15.09 -11.62 -4.99
N VAL A 41 14.98 -12.83 -4.44
CA VAL A 41 13.93 -13.21 -3.50
C VAL A 41 14.55 -13.93 -2.30
N GLY A 42 14.09 -13.60 -1.10
CA GLY A 42 14.55 -14.27 0.13
C GLY A 42 14.05 -15.72 0.20
N ARG A 43 14.77 -16.58 0.92
CA ARG A 43 14.31 -17.96 1.19
C ARG A 43 13.10 -17.93 2.13
N ARG A 44 13.17 -17.11 3.19
CA ARG A 44 12.05 -16.80 4.08
C ARG A 44 11.61 -15.35 3.90
N VAL A 45 10.38 -15.15 3.46
CA VAL A 45 9.82 -13.82 3.18
C VAL A 45 8.69 -13.50 4.16
N LEU A 46 8.80 -12.35 4.83
CA LEU A 46 7.69 -11.78 5.59
C LEU A 46 7.11 -10.57 4.87
N VAL A 47 5.80 -10.53 4.70
CA VAL A 47 5.10 -9.40 4.08
C VAL A 47 4.25 -8.70 5.14
N ILE A 48 4.58 -7.47 5.49
CA ILE A 48 3.87 -6.73 6.54
C ILE A 48 2.76 -5.91 5.89
N GLY A 49 1.50 -6.30 6.08
CA GLY A 49 0.35 -5.63 5.47
C GLY A 49 -0.89 -6.50 5.40
N GLY A 50 -1.99 -5.93 4.90
CA GLY A 50 -3.27 -6.65 4.78
C GLY A 50 -4.14 -6.21 3.61
N GLY A 51 -3.56 -5.54 2.63
CA GLY A 51 -4.24 -5.13 1.38
C GLY A 51 -3.80 -5.96 0.18
N MET A 52 -4.28 -5.59 -1.01
CA MET A 52 -3.95 -6.30 -2.26
C MET A 52 -2.45 -6.33 -2.55
N THR A 53 -1.71 -5.28 -2.21
CA THR A 53 -0.24 -5.26 -2.33
C THR A 53 0.42 -6.35 -1.50
N ALA A 54 -0.11 -6.66 -0.31
CA ALA A 54 0.45 -7.73 0.53
C ALA A 54 0.16 -9.11 -0.05
N ILE A 55 -1.04 -9.30 -0.62
CA ILE A 55 -1.42 -10.53 -1.33
C ILE A 55 -0.53 -10.74 -2.56
N ASP A 56 -0.42 -9.73 -3.44
CA ASP A 56 0.39 -9.82 -4.66
C ASP A 56 1.87 -10.08 -4.30
N ALA A 57 2.46 -9.29 -3.40
CA ALA A 57 3.84 -9.50 -2.97
C ALA A 57 4.07 -10.90 -2.38
N GLY A 58 3.13 -11.41 -1.57
CA GLY A 58 3.23 -12.73 -0.98
C GLY A 58 3.19 -13.85 -2.02
N VAL A 59 2.18 -13.80 -2.90
CA VAL A 59 2.00 -14.77 -3.99
C VAL A 59 3.20 -14.76 -4.94
N GLN A 60 3.63 -13.58 -5.39
CA GLN A 60 4.75 -13.46 -6.31
C GLN A 60 6.06 -13.93 -5.68
N SER A 61 6.31 -13.63 -4.41
CA SER A 61 7.48 -14.16 -3.68
C SER A 61 7.48 -15.69 -3.68
N LYS A 62 6.30 -16.30 -3.52
CA LYS A 62 6.16 -17.76 -3.53
C LYS A 62 6.40 -18.35 -4.92
N LEU A 63 5.88 -17.71 -5.96
CA LEU A 63 6.10 -18.12 -7.36
C LEU A 63 7.55 -17.96 -7.82
N LEU A 64 8.28 -16.98 -7.27
CA LEU A 64 9.72 -16.80 -7.51
C LEU A 64 10.60 -17.83 -6.76
N GLY A 65 10.01 -18.72 -5.96
CA GLY A 65 10.72 -19.83 -5.35
C GLY A 65 11.08 -19.64 -3.88
N ALA A 66 10.51 -18.66 -3.18
CA ALA A 66 10.67 -18.56 -1.73
C ALA A 66 10.20 -19.86 -1.04
N GLU A 67 11.03 -20.37 -0.11
CA GLU A 67 10.74 -21.59 0.64
C GLU A 67 9.53 -21.38 1.55
N SER A 68 9.50 -20.25 2.26
CA SER A 68 8.35 -19.82 3.06
C SER A 68 8.00 -18.36 2.82
N VAL A 69 6.70 -18.08 2.77
CA VAL A 69 6.17 -16.72 2.68
C VAL A 69 5.04 -16.59 3.69
N THR A 70 5.09 -15.54 4.51
CA THR A 70 4.05 -15.25 5.50
C THR A 70 3.66 -13.79 5.46
N ILE A 71 2.38 -13.53 5.23
CA ILE A 71 1.77 -12.20 5.42
C ILE A 71 1.51 -12.02 6.91
N VAL A 72 1.96 -10.91 7.48
CA VAL A 72 1.76 -10.56 8.87
C VAL A 72 0.93 -9.30 8.97
N TYR A 73 -0.21 -9.39 9.67
CA TYR A 73 -1.17 -8.31 9.79
C TYR A 73 -1.47 -7.98 11.26
N ARG A 74 -1.49 -6.68 11.57
CA ARG A 74 -1.69 -6.15 12.94
C ARG A 74 -3.10 -6.32 13.50
N ARG A 75 -4.11 -6.57 12.65
CA ARG A 75 -5.52 -6.76 13.04
C ARG A 75 -5.98 -8.17 12.67
N GLY A 76 -7.21 -8.51 13.03
CA GLY A 76 -7.87 -9.75 12.62
C GLY A 76 -8.20 -9.81 11.12
N PRO A 77 -8.50 -11.03 10.61
CA PRO A 77 -8.76 -11.29 9.19
C PRO A 77 -9.90 -10.45 8.61
N GLN A 78 -10.94 -10.19 9.42
CA GLN A 78 -12.10 -9.39 9.02
C GLN A 78 -11.77 -7.91 8.77
N HIS A 79 -10.60 -7.45 9.22
CA HIS A 79 -10.14 -6.07 9.03
C HIS A 79 -9.12 -5.95 7.90
N MET A 80 -8.76 -7.04 7.23
CA MET A 80 -7.92 -6.95 6.03
C MET A 80 -8.68 -6.22 4.93
N ARG A 81 -7.97 -5.39 4.17
CA ARG A 81 -8.52 -4.73 2.98
C ARG A 81 -8.62 -5.71 1.81
N ALA A 82 -7.76 -6.72 1.78
CA ALA A 82 -7.88 -7.82 0.83
C ALA A 82 -9.15 -8.63 1.12
N SER A 83 -9.88 -8.98 0.06
CA SER A 83 -11.11 -9.77 0.19
C SER A 83 -10.82 -11.17 0.76
N ARG A 84 -11.82 -11.83 1.35
CA ARG A 84 -11.66 -13.21 1.83
C ARG A 84 -11.23 -14.17 0.72
N HIS A 85 -11.78 -13.98 -0.48
CA HIS A 85 -11.41 -14.78 -1.65
C HIS A 85 -9.91 -14.67 -1.96
N GLU A 86 -9.36 -13.46 -1.93
CA GLU A 86 -7.93 -13.22 -2.17
C GLU A 86 -7.04 -13.80 -1.06
N GLN A 87 -7.52 -13.74 0.20
CA GLN A 87 -6.83 -14.37 1.32
C GLN A 87 -6.79 -15.90 1.17
N GLU A 88 -7.91 -16.52 0.81
CA GLU A 88 -8.01 -17.96 0.56
C GLU A 88 -7.14 -18.38 -0.63
N LEU A 89 -7.13 -17.60 -1.71
CA LEU A 89 -6.27 -17.84 -2.86
C LEU A 89 -4.78 -17.84 -2.46
N ALA A 90 -4.34 -16.82 -1.70
CA ALA A 90 -2.96 -16.76 -1.19
C ALA A 90 -2.60 -17.99 -0.35
N LEU A 91 -3.50 -18.42 0.55
CA LEU A 91 -3.32 -19.63 1.35
C LEU A 91 -3.18 -20.88 0.48
N THR A 92 -4.03 -21.06 -0.55
CA THR A 92 -3.93 -22.20 -1.47
C THR A 92 -2.64 -22.23 -2.30
N GLN A 93 -2.01 -21.06 -2.48
CA GLN A 93 -0.72 -20.93 -3.16
C GLN A 93 0.47 -21.09 -2.20
N GLY A 94 0.22 -21.44 -0.93
CA GLY A 94 1.27 -21.72 0.06
C GLY A 94 1.81 -20.48 0.77
N VAL A 95 1.06 -19.36 0.75
CA VAL A 95 1.37 -18.16 1.53
C VAL A 95 0.66 -18.24 2.88
N GLY A 96 1.40 -18.24 3.98
CA GLY A 96 0.83 -18.17 5.32
C GLY A 96 0.26 -16.79 5.65
N ILE A 97 -0.73 -16.70 6.53
CA ILE A 97 -1.25 -15.42 7.03
C ILE A 97 -1.33 -15.47 8.56
N LEU A 98 -0.57 -14.59 9.22
CA LEU A 98 -0.59 -14.39 10.66
C LEU A 98 -1.26 -13.06 10.99
N HIS A 99 -2.16 -13.10 11.96
CA HIS A 99 -2.96 -11.97 12.40
C HIS A 99 -2.56 -11.52 13.80
N TRP A 100 -2.98 -10.32 14.17
CA TRP A 100 -2.76 -9.73 15.49
C TRP A 100 -1.29 -9.57 15.86
N LEU A 101 -0.43 -9.31 14.88
CA LEU A 101 0.99 -9.11 15.08
C LEU A 101 1.40 -7.77 14.46
N ALA A 102 1.96 -6.88 15.27
CA ALA A 102 2.56 -5.63 14.80
C ALA A 102 4.07 -5.73 14.91
N PRO A 103 4.84 -5.30 13.89
CA PRO A 103 6.29 -5.32 13.96
C PRO A 103 6.76 -4.39 15.08
N ALA A 104 7.72 -4.87 15.87
CA ALA A 104 8.36 -4.13 16.95
C ALA A 104 9.81 -3.78 16.61
N GLU A 105 10.54 -4.69 15.96
CA GLU A 105 11.93 -4.50 15.52
C GLU A 105 12.28 -5.48 14.40
N VAL A 106 13.03 -5.03 13.39
CA VAL A 106 13.70 -5.91 12.44
C VAL A 106 15.08 -6.26 13.00
N LEU A 107 15.33 -7.53 13.20
CA LEU A 107 16.57 -8.05 13.74
C LEU A 107 17.51 -8.42 12.59
N GLY A 108 18.75 -7.97 12.67
CA GLY A 108 19.74 -8.21 11.63
C GLY A 108 21.09 -8.65 12.17
N GLU A 109 21.87 -9.23 11.27
CA GLU A 109 23.25 -9.65 11.49
C GLU A 109 24.09 -9.22 10.29
N GLY A 110 25.24 -8.59 10.52
CA GLY A 110 26.12 -8.12 9.44
C GLY A 110 25.50 -7.05 8.53
N GLY A 111 24.47 -6.33 8.98
CA GLY A 111 23.76 -5.31 8.21
C GLY A 111 22.54 -5.82 7.44
N SER A 112 22.27 -7.13 7.43
CA SER A 112 21.12 -7.73 6.74
C SER A 112 20.07 -8.27 7.70
N ALA A 113 18.80 -8.19 7.30
CA ALA A 113 17.68 -8.76 8.05
C ALA A 113 17.81 -10.29 8.20
N ARG A 114 17.47 -10.78 9.39
CA ARG A 114 17.46 -12.21 9.74
C ARG A 114 16.15 -12.64 10.40
N ALA A 115 15.49 -11.73 11.09
CA ALA A 115 14.20 -11.97 11.70
C ALA A 115 13.44 -10.67 11.92
N VAL A 116 12.17 -10.78 12.25
CA VAL A 116 11.36 -9.65 12.73
C VAL A 116 10.73 -10.06 14.06
N ARG A 117 10.91 -9.21 15.08
CA ARG A 117 10.17 -9.31 16.33
C ARG A 117 8.84 -8.61 16.16
N PHE A 118 7.77 -9.30 16.53
CA PHE A 118 6.40 -8.80 16.55
C PHE A 118 5.87 -8.76 17.97
N ALA A 119 5.15 -7.70 18.29
CA ALA A 119 4.33 -7.62 19.48
C ALA A 119 2.91 -8.08 19.15
N ARG A 120 2.37 -9.01 19.93
CA ARG A 120 0.97 -9.43 19.78
C ARG A 120 0.04 -8.28 20.10
N GLN A 121 -1.02 -8.16 19.34
CA GLN A 121 -2.00 -7.09 19.46
C GLN A 121 -3.29 -7.65 20.01
N ARG A 122 -3.91 -6.91 20.94
CA ARG A 122 -5.29 -7.17 21.36
C ARG A 122 -6.17 -5.96 21.04
N PRO A 123 -7.42 -6.18 20.61
CA PRO A 123 -8.37 -5.09 20.46
C PRO A 123 -8.79 -4.54 21.82
N GLU A 124 -8.86 -3.21 21.92
CA GLU A 124 -9.43 -2.48 23.05
C GLU A 124 -10.35 -1.41 22.46
N GLY A 125 -11.61 -1.80 22.22
CA GLY A 125 -12.51 -1.06 21.36
C GLY A 125 -12.00 -1.03 19.91
N GLU A 126 -11.92 0.16 19.31
CA GLU A 126 -11.38 0.34 17.95
C GLU A 126 -9.84 0.40 17.91
N ARG A 127 -9.22 0.60 19.08
CA ARG A 127 -7.77 0.70 19.23
C ARG A 127 -7.14 -0.69 19.34
N LEU A 128 -5.87 -0.76 18.96
CA LEU A 128 -5.03 -1.92 19.21
C LEU A 128 -4.01 -1.54 20.27
N VAL A 129 -3.82 -2.42 21.24
CA VAL A 129 -2.77 -2.27 22.25
C VAL A 129 -1.87 -3.50 22.22
N PRO A 130 -0.56 -3.35 22.48
CA PRO A 130 0.33 -4.48 22.68
C PRO A 130 -0.16 -5.37 23.82
N ALA A 131 -0.09 -6.67 23.62
CA ALA A 131 -0.15 -7.67 24.67
C ALA A 131 1.27 -8.02 25.12
N ASP A 132 1.42 -8.71 26.25
CA ASP A 132 2.72 -9.09 26.83
C ASP A 132 3.41 -10.26 26.09
N GLU A 133 2.85 -10.69 24.96
CA GLU A 133 3.37 -11.77 24.13
C GLU A 133 4.12 -11.20 22.93
N GLU A 134 5.35 -11.65 22.74
CA GLU A 134 6.16 -11.35 21.56
C GLU A 134 6.43 -12.63 20.77
N LEU A 135 6.55 -12.47 19.46
CA LEU A 135 6.90 -13.54 18.53
C LEU A 135 8.03 -13.09 17.63
N VAL A 136 9.07 -13.90 17.51
CA VAL A 136 10.16 -13.67 16.54
C VAL A 136 9.98 -14.63 15.39
N LEU A 137 9.94 -14.09 14.17
CA LEU A 137 9.84 -14.87 12.94
C LEU A 137 11.09 -14.65 12.10
N GLU A 138 11.75 -15.74 11.69
CA GLU A 138 12.91 -15.66 10.79
C GLU A 138 12.50 -15.15 9.41
N ALA A 139 13.32 -14.27 8.85
CA ALA A 139 13.08 -13.63 7.56
C ALA A 139 14.40 -13.18 6.95
N ASP A 140 14.66 -13.59 5.71
CA ASP A 140 15.77 -13.06 4.91
C ASP A 140 15.35 -11.84 4.11
N MET A 141 14.03 -11.69 3.89
CA MET A 141 13.44 -10.56 3.19
C MET A 141 12.15 -10.13 3.89
N VAL A 142 11.99 -8.83 4.08
CA VAL A 142 10.82 -8.20 4.69
C VAL A 142 10.23 -7.22 3.70
N LEU A 143 9.02 -7.49 3.22
CA LEU A 143 8.31 -6.65 2.27
C LEU A 143 7.29 -5.75 3.01
N LYS A 144 7.48 -4.44 2.92
CA LYS A 144 6.59 -3.44 3.53
C LYS A 144 5.39 -3.18 2.62
N ALA A 145 4.20 -3.61 3.02
CA ALA A 145 2.95 -3.45 2.30
C ALA A 145 1.89 -2.71 3.15
N ILE A 146 2.34 -1.65 3.85
CA ILE A 146 1.53 -0.89 4.82
C ILE A 146 0.88 0.38 4.24
N GLY A 147 0.85 0.50 2.91
CA GLY A 147 0.14 1.55 2.18
C GLY A 147 1.05 2.63 1.58
N GLN A 148 0.45 3.42 0.70
CA GLN A 148 1.09 4.53 0.01
C GLN A 148 0.46 5.86 0.40
N ARG A 149 1.21 6.94 0.24
CA ARG A 149 0.78 8.33 0.46
C ARG A 149 1.14 9.19 -0.74
N LEU A 150 0.41 10.28 -0.89
CA LEU A 150 0.71 11.26 -1.93
C LEU A 150 2.09 11.87 -1.68
N ASP A 151 2.81 12.18 -2.76
CA ASP A 151 4.09 12.86 -2.61
C ASP A 151 3.88 14.30 -2.11
N GLY A 152 4.49 14.60 -0.96
CA GLY A 152 4.43 15.92 -0.34
C GLY A 152 5.04 17.01 -1.20
N ARG A 153 5.94 16.69 -2.14
CA ARG A 153 6.52 17.68 -3.07
C ARG A 153 5.46 18.25 -4.01
N VAL A 154 4.62 17.38 -4.58
CA VAL A 154 3.49 17.77 -5.45
C VAL A 154 2.57 18.74 -4.72
N LEU A 155 2.33 18.46 -3.44
CA LEU A 155 1.47 19.27 -2.58
C LEU A 155 2.10 20.62 -2.21
N ALA A 156 3.38 20.63 -1.85
CA ALA A 156 4.10 21.80 -1.38
C ALA A 156 4.41 22.81 -2.51
N GLU A 157 4.83 22.31 -3.68
CA GLU A 157 5.24 23.16 -4.81
C GLU A 157 4.02 23.80 -5.49
N CYS A 158 2.93 23.05 -5.65
CA CYS A 158 1.75 23.55 -6.36
C CYS A 158 0.79 24.35 -5.47
N LYS A 159 0.92 24.33 -4.13
CA LYS A 159 -0.01 24.97 -3.18
C LYS A 159 -1.48 24.54 -3.38
N LEU A 160 -1.69 23.29 -3.77
CA LEU A 160 -3.03 22.71 -3.88
C LEU A 160 -3.66 22.57 -2.49
N ALA A 161 -4.97 22.86 -2.39
CA ALA A 161 -5.73 22.56 -1.19
C ALA A 161 -5.74 21.06 -0.93
N GLN A 162 -5.68 20.70 0.36
CA GLN A 162 -5.54 19.31 0.80
C GLN A 162 -6.65 18.92 1.76
N ARG A 163 -6.98 17.64 1.73
CA ARG A 163 -7.83 16.99 2.72
C ARG A 163 -7.26 15.59 2.97
N ASP A 164 -7.03 15.25 4.23
CA ASP A 164 -6.51 13.95 4.65
C ASP A 164 -5.22 13.51 3.93
N GLY A 165 -4.30 14.45 3.69
CA GLY A 165 -3.02 14.19 3.03
C GLY A 165 -3.12 13.89 1.52
N ARG A 166 -4.27 14.20 0.90
CA ARG A 166 -4.52 14.07 -0.54
C ARG A 166 -5.04 15.37 -1.13
N ILE A 167 -5.08 15.47 -2.46
CA ILE A 167 -5.58 16.66 -3.16
C ILE A 167 -7.08 16.80 -2.89
N ALA A 168 -7.50 17.98 -2.43
CA ALA A 168 -8.91 18.32 -2.35
C ALA A 168 -9.42 18.64 -3.77
N ALA A 169 -10.43 17.88 -4.21
CA ALA A 169 -11.12 18.10 -5.46
C ALA A 169 -12.64 17.99 -5.26
N ASP A 170 -13.41 18.72 -6.07
CA ASP A 170 -14.87 18.59 -6.09
C ASP A 170 -15.33 17.35 -6.87
N GLU A 171 -16.65 17.14 -6.97
CA GLU A 171 -17.23 16.00 -7.67
C GLU A 171 -16.85 15.92 -9.16
N SER A 172 -16.58 17.07 -9.78
CA SER A 172 -16.13 17.18 -11.18
C SER A 172 -14.61 17.02 -11.31
N GLY A 173 -13.89 16.92 -10.19
CA GLY A 173 -12.44 16.81 -10.13
C GLY A 173 -11.71 18.15 -10.10
N ARG A 174 -12.39 19.29 -10.00
CA ARG A 174 -11.74 20.61 -9.95
C ARG A 174 -10.97 20.77 -8.65
N THR A 175 -9.76 21.31 -8.74
CA THR A 175 -8.93 21.61 -7.56
C THR A 175 -9.08 23.07 -7.13
N SER A 176 -8.34 23.49 -6.10
CA SER A 176 -8.25 24.90 -5.69
C SER A 176 -7.56 25.81 -6.71
N ILE A 177 -6.91 25.25 -7.73
CA ILE A 177 -6.23 26.01 -8.79
C ILE A 177 -7.08 26.00 -10.04
N ALA A 178 -7.30 27.18 -10.60
CA ALA A 178 -8.05 27.34 -11.84
C ALA A 178 -7.41 26.52 -12.97
N ASN A 179 -8.24 25.84 -13.76
CA ASN A 179 -7.82 24.99 -14.88
C ASN A 179 -6.96 23.78 -14.49
N VAL A 180 -7.02 23.35 -13.22
CA VAL A 180 -6.35 22.14 -12.74
C VAL A 180 -7.38 21.19 -12.14
N TRP A 181 -7.34 19.95 -12.62
CA TRP A 181 -8.18 18.85 -12.15
C TRP A 181 -7.35 17.72 -11.56
N ALA A 182 -7.93 17.01 -10.61
CA ALA A 182 -7.35 15.82 -10.02
C ALA A 182 -8.37 14.67 -10.02
N GLY A 183 -7.84 13.44 -10.11
CA GLY A 183 -8.63 12.23 -10.16
C GLY A 183 -7.77 10.98 -9.95
N GLY A 184 -8.39 9.92 -9.46
CA GLY A 184 -7.69 8.71 -8.99
C GLY A 184 -7.21 8.82 -7.56
N ASP A 185 -6.32 7.92 -7.15
CA ASP A 185 -5.92 7.74 -5.74
C ASP A 185 -5.31 8.99 -5.09
N CYS A 186 -4.85 9.95 -5.89
CA CYS A 186 -4.31 11.21 -5.39
C CYS A 186 -5.35 12.17 -4.80
N ILE A 187 -6.66 11.90 -4.95
CA ILE A 187 -7.72 12.75 -4.39
C ILE A 187 -8.27 12.21 -3.07
N ALA A 188 -8.74 13.12 -2.21
CA ALA A 188 -9.33 12.78 -0.92
C ALA A 188 -10.74 12.21 -1.06
N GLY A 189 -11.04 11.12 -0.34
CA GLY A 189 -12.38 10.52 -0.28
C GLY A 189 -12.65 9.40 -1.29
N GLY A 190 -11.64 8.98 -2.07
CA GLY A 190 -11.71 7.79 -2.91
C GLY A 190 -11.51 6.47 -2.14
N GLN A 191 -11.73 5.37 -2.82
CA GLN A 191 -11.68 3.98 -2.35
C GLN A 191 -10.40 3.23 -2.78
N ASP A 192 -9.47 3.90 -3.46
CA ASP A 192 -8.23 3.31 -3.99
C ASP A 192 -8.50 2.11 -4.94
N LEU A 193 -9.57 2.23 -5.75
CA LEU A 193 -9.99 1.23 -6.72
C LEU A 193 -9.76 1.72 -8.15
N THR A 194 -9.23 0.86 -9.02
CA THR A 194 -8.97 1.17 -10.43
C THR A 194 -10.21 1.69 -11.16
N VAL A 195 -11.38 1.07 -10.91
CA VAL A 195 -12.65 1.45 -11.55
C VAL A 195 -13.07 2.88 -11.17
N GLU A 196 -12.79 3.27 -9.94
CA GLU A 196 -13.12 4.59 -9.44
C GLU A 196 -12.14 5.64 -9.97
N ALA A 197 -10.85 5.30 -10.08
CA ALA A 197 -9.86 6.16 -10.71
C ALA A 197 -10.21 6.48 -12.18
N VAL A 198 -10.68 5.48 -12.93
CA VAL A 198 -11.20 5.68 -14.29
C VAL A 198 -12.44 6.58 -14.29
N ALA A 199 -13.38 6.35 -13.36
CA ALA A 199 -14.57 7.20 -13.22
C ALA A 199 -14.21 8.66 -12.91
N HIS A 200 -13.23 8.90 -12.04
CA HIS A 200 -12.70 10.24 -11.78
C HIS A 200 -12.11 10.89 -13.03
N GLY A 201 -11.30 10.14 -13.80
CA GLY A 201 -10.74 10.62 -15.06
C GLY A 201 -11.82 11.02 -16.06
N LEU A 202 -12.88 10.21 -16.19
CA LEU A 202 -14.02 10.51 -17.05
C LEU A 202 -14.77 11.78 -16.62
N ARG A 203 -15.02 11.96 -15.32
CA ARG A 203 -15.67 13.16 -14.79
C ARG A 203 -14.85 14.42 -15.07
N ALA A 204 -13.55 14.37 -14.77
CA ALA A 204 -12.63 15.48 -15.04
C ALA A 204 -12.57 15.82 -16.53
N ALA A 205 -12.48 14.83 -17.41
CA ALA A 205 -12.43 15.05 -18.86
C ALA A 205 -13.69 15.76 -19.39
N ARG A 206 -14.88 15.37 -18.91
CA ARG A 206 -16.15 16.02 -19.29
C ARG A 206 -16.23 17.48 -18.86
N ASP A 207 -15.74 17.78 -17.66
CA ASP A 207 -15.75 19.14 -17.13
C ASP A 207 -14.69 20.04 -17.77
N ILE A 208 -13.51 19.47 -18.11
CA ILE A 208 -12.48 20.14 -18.93
C ILE A 208 -13.06 20.51 -20.30
N ASP A 209 -13.68 19.57 -21.01
CA ASP A 209 -14.26 19.80 -22.34
C ASP A 209 -15.35 20.90 -22.29
N ARG A 210 -16.27 20.82 -21.32
CA ARG A 210 -17.30 21.84 -21.10
C ARG A 210 -16.70 23.23 -20.88
N GLN A 211 -15.65 23.33 -20.05
CA GLN A 211 -15.01 24.60 -19.77
C GLN A 211 -14.30 25.17 -21.01
N LEU A 212 -13.60 24.33 -21.79
CA LEU A 212 -12.90 24.75 -23.01
C LEU A 212 -13.88 25.21 -24.11
N ARG A 213 -15.10 24.65 -24.14
CA ARG A 213 -16.17 25.07 -25.05
C ARG A 213 -16.88 26.36 -24.62
N GLY A 214 -16.61 26.86 -23.40
CA GLY A 214 -17.30 28.03 -22.86
C GLY A 214 -18.75 27.75 -22.44
N GLU A 215 -19.13 26.49 -22.28
CA GLU A 215 -20.45 26.08 -21.82
C GLU A 215 -20.54 26.32 -20.30
N ARG A 216 -21.03 27.49 -19.88
CA ARG A 216 -21.38 27.70 -18.47
C ARG A 216 -22.47 26.70 -18.08
N SER A 217 -22.23 25.94 -17.01
CA SER A 217 -23.26 25.16 -16.34
C SER A 217 -24.45 26.05 -16.06
N ARG A 218 -25.58 25.80 -16.74
CA ARG A 218 -26.85 26.40 -16.38
C ARG A 218 -27.21 25.86 -14.99
N PRO A 219 -27.51 26.72 -14.00
CA PRO A 219 -28.09 26.22 -12.76
C PRO A 219 -29.45 25.59 -13.10
N GLU A 220 -29.65 24.35 -12.65
CA GLU A 220 -30.97 23.71 -12.69
C GLU A 220 -31.93 24.55 -11.82
N GLN A 221 -33.03 24.99 -12.43
CA GLN A 221 -34.17 25.62 -11.75
C GLN A 221 -35.17 24.54 -11.35
#